data_AF-A0A9D8PNK7-F1
#
_entry.id   AF-A0A9D8PNK7-F1
#
_cell.length_a   1.000
_cell.length_b   1.000
_cell.length_c   1.000
_cell.angle_alpha   90.00
_cell.angle_beta   90.00
_cell.angle_gamma   90.00
#
_symmetry.space_group_name_H-M   'P 1'
#
loop_
_entity.id
_entity.type
_entity.pdbx_description
1 polymer ?
#
loop_
_entity_poly.entity_id
_entity_poly.type
_entity_poly.pdbx_seq_one_letter_code
_entity_poly.pdbx_strand_id
1 'polypeptide(L)'
;MTERLQIYKCEVCGNIVEVLHEGVGELVCCKQPMKLYKENTVDAAKEKHVPVSEKTSEGLLVKVGEVPHPMEEKHYIEWVEVIDDKGRAYRRFLKPGDSPEASFNISGSGLTVREYCNIHGLWRG
;
A
#
# COMPACT_ATOMS: atom_id res chain seq x y z
N MET A 1 -8.30 6.30 18.55
CA MET A 1 -8.81 4.95 18.27
C MET A 1 -8.27 4.55 16.92
N THR A 2 -7.70 3.35 16.81
CA THR A 2 -7.27 2.80 15.53
C THR A 2 -8.49 2.33 14.73
N GLU A 3 -8.40 2.41 13.41
CA GLU A 3 -9.42 1.88 12.49
C GLU A 3 -8.83 0.73 11.69
N ARG A 4 -9.66 -0.24 11.30
CA ARG A 4 -9.22 -1.40 10.50
C ARG A 4 -8.58 -0.94 9.19
N LEU A 5 -7.51 -1.63 8.77
CA LEU A 5 -6.71 -1.36 7.56
C LEU A 5 -5.86 -0.08 7.59
N GLN A 6 -5.83 0.66 8.70
CA GLN A 6 -4.87 1.74 8.87
C GLN A 6 -3.43 1.18 8.91
N ILE A 7 -2.52 1.87 8.23
CA ILE A 7 -1.09 1.54 8.19
C ILE A 7 -0.32 2.46 9.13
N TYR A 8 0.47 1.88 10.03
CA TYR A 8 1.34 2.60 10.94
C TYR A 8 2.79 2.21 10.74
N LYS A 9 3.70 3.19 10.82
CA LYS A 9 5.15 2.96 10.76
C LYS A 9 5.87 3.58 11.94
N CYS A 10 6.85 2.85 12.48
CA CYS A 10 7.82 3.40 13.40
C CYS A 10 8.93 4.08 12.60
N GLU A 11 9.09 5.39 12.73
CA GLU A 11 10.13 6.15 12.01
C GLU A 11 11.55 5.96 12.58
N VAL A 12 11.71 5.16 13.66
CA VAL A 12 13.02 4.83 14.24
C VAL A 12 13.55 3.50 13.72
N CYS A 13 12.79 2.40 13.85
CA CYS A 13 13.24 1.07 13.44
C CYS A 13 12.70 0.61 12.08
N GLY A 14 11.75 1.35 11.49
CA GLY A 14 11.15 1.03 10.20
C GLY A 14 10.02 0.00 10.25
N ASN A 15 9.66 -0.55 11.43
CA ASN A 15 8.51 -1.48 11.54
C ASN A 15 7.24 -0.87 10.96
N ILE A 16 6.55 -1.61 10.10
CA ILE A 16 5.26 -1.27 9.53
C ILE A 16 4.23 -2.32 9.94
N VAL A 17 3.05 -1.86 10.36
CA VAL A 17 1.93 -2.72 10.75
C VAL A 17 0.63 -2.24 10.12
N GLU A 18 -0.28 -3.19 9.92
CA GLU A 18 -1.67 -2.91 9.56
C GLU A 18 -2.59 -3.29 10.71
N VAL A 19 -3.61 -2.47 10.96
CA VAL A 19 -4.61 -2.73 11.99
C VAL A 19 -5.63 -3.77 11.50
N LEU A 20 -5.61 -4.96 12.11
CA LEU A 20 -6.60 -6.02 11.86
C LEU A 20 -7.81 -5.94 12.80
N HIS A 21 -7.59 -5.43 14.02
CA HIS A 21 -8.62 -5.26 15.04
C HIS A 21 -8.47 -3.88 15.69
N GLU A 22 -9.60 -3.18 15.82
CA GLU A 22 -9.67 -1.81 16.31
C GLU A 22 -9.47 -1.74 17.83
N GLY A 23 -8.91 -0.64 18.31
CA GLY A 23 -8.65 -0.44 19.72
C GLY A 23 -8.51 1.02 20.11
N VAL A 24 -8.73 1.28 21.40
CA VAL A 24 -8.60 2.64 21.96
C VAL A 24 -7.15 3.03 22.26
N GLY A 25 -6.25 2.05 22.41
CA GLY A 25 -4.84 2.28 22.73
C GLY A 25 -4.05 2.92 21.58
N GLU A 26 -2.98 3.62 21.94
CA GLU A 26 -2.02 4.17 20.98
C GLU A 26 -0.96 3.11 20.62
N LEU A 27 -0.68 2.96 19.33
CA LEU A 27 0.39 2.08 18.87
C LEU A 27 1.74 2.74 19.16
N VAL A 28 2.57 2.09 19.97
CA VAL A 28 3.90 2.58 20.37
C VAL A 28 4.97 1.59 19.92
N CYS A 29 6.03 2.11 19.33
CA CYS A 29 7.22 1.33 18.97
C CYS A 29 8.46 2.21 19.19
N CYS A 30 9.55 1.63 19.71
CA CYS A 30 10.77 2.39 20.07
C CYS A 30 10.51 3.57 21.02
N LYS A 31 9.60 3.39 21.99
CA LYS A 31 9.24 4.39 23.03
C LYS A 31 8.59 5.67 22.48
N GLN A 32 8.08 5.65 21.26
CA GLN A 32 7.32 6.76 20.68
C GLN A 32 6.05 6.25 19.96
N PRO A 33 5.02 7.11 19.80
CA PRO A 33 3.88 6.78 18.96
C PRO A 33 4.31 6.42 17.54
N MET A 34 3.72 5.36 16.99
CA MET A 34 3.89 5.06 15.57
C MET A 34 3.10 6.09 14.74
N LYS A 35 3.66 6.48 13.60
CA LYS A 35 3.00 7.44 12.70
C LYS A 35 1.96 6.72 11.86
N LEU A 36 0.75 7.27 11.80
CA LEU A 36 -0.28 6.88 10.84
C LEU A 36 0.13 7.34 9.44
N TYR A 37 0.26 6.41 8.50
CA TYR A 37 0.54 6.70 7.09
C TYR A 37 -0.79 6.78 6.35
N LYS A 38 -1.28 8.02 6.15
CA LYS A 38 -2.47 8.29 5.36
C LYS A 38 -2.14 8.30 3.87
N GLU A 39 -3.02 7.74 3.07
CA GLU A 39 -2.90 7.67 1.61
C GLU A 39 -2.76 9.07 0.99
N ASN A 40 -1.95 9.20 -0.05
CA ASN A 40 -1.89 10.37 -0.94
C ASN A 40 -1.53 11.70 -0.23
N THR A 41 -0.77 11.63 0.87
CA THR A 41 -0.40 12.81 1.67
C THR A 41 1.01 13.34 1.41
N VAL A 42 1.88 12.54 0.78
CA VAL A 42 3.26 12.93 0.47
C VAL A 42 3.28 13.73 -0.84
N ASP A 43 4.02 14.84 -0.86
CA ASP A 43 4.25 15.62 -2.07
C ASP A 43 5.32 14.92 -2.94
N ALA A 44 4.86 13.99 -3.77
CA ALA A 44 5.68 13.27 -4.75
C ALA A 44 4.96 13.16 -6.10
N ALA A 45 5.69 12.69 -7.12
CA ALA A 45 5.19 12.51 -8.48
C ALA A 45 4.01 11.52 -8.53
N LYS A 46 2.78 12.03 -8.61
CA LYS A 46 1.55 11.23 -8.55
C LYS A 46 1.48 10.19 -9.66
N GLU A 47 1.95 10.54 -10.85
CA GLU A 47 1.98 9.69 -12.03
C GLU A 47 2.83 8.42 -11.83
N LYS A 48 3.71 8.40 -10.83
CA LYS A 48 4.54 7.23 -10.47
C LYS A 48 4.02 6.45 -9.27
N HIS A 49 3.09 6.99 -8.48
CA HIS A 49 2.70 6.39 -7.20
C HIS A 49 1.22 6.02 -7.14
N VAL A 50 0.33 6.81 -7.76
CA VAL A 50 -1.09 6.46 -7.79
C VAL A 50 -1.26 5.17 -8.58
N PRO A 51 -1.76 4.07 -7.97
CA PRO A 51 -1.96 2.81 -8.67
C PRO A 51 -2.97 2.94 -9.81
N VAL A 52 -2.68 2.27 -10.92
CA VAL A 52 -3.59 2.16 -12.07
C VAL A 52 -4.07 0.72 -12.16
N SER A 53 -5.39 0.53 -12.20
CA SER A 53 -6.00 -0.79 -12.24
C SER A 53 -6.56 -1.11 -13.63
N GLU A 54 -6.26 -2.31 -14.11
CA GLU A 54 -6.66 -2.84 -15.41
C GLU A 54 -7.35 -4.19 -15.21
N LYS A 55 -8.60 -4.31 -15.69
CA LYS A 55 -9.33 -5.57 -15.64
C LYS A 55 -8.81 -6.50 -16.73
N THR A 56 -8.49 -7.73 -16.37
CA THR A 56 -8.04 -8.78 -17.30
C THR A 56 -9.04 -9.94 -17.32
N SER A 57 -8.84 -10.90 -18.22
CA SER A 57 -9.62 -12.14 -18.23
C SER A 57 -9.43 -12.99 -16.97
N GLU A 58 -8.31 -12.80 -16.26
CA GLU A 58 -7.93 -13.58 -15.07
C GLU A 58 -8.21 -12.84 -13.75
N GLY A 59 -8.65 -11.57 -13.82
CA GLY A 59 -8.96 -10.76 -12.64
C GLY A 59 -8.56 -9.30 -12.82
N LEU A 60 -7.67 -8.82 -11.94
CA LEU A 60 -7.20 -7.44 -11.89
C LEU A 60 -5.68 -7.40 -11.96
N LEU A 61 -5.14 -6.61 -12.89
CA LEU A 61 -3.74 -6.19 -12.91
C LEU A 61 -3.65 -4.78 -12.33
N VAL A 62 -2.78 -4.59 -11.34
CA VAL A 62 -2.49 -3.27 -10.76
C VAL A 62 -1.07 -2.89 -11.12
N LYS A 63 -0.87 -1.71 -11.70
CA LYS A 63 0.43 -1.12 -12.02
C LYS A 63 0.68 0.09 -11.14
N VAL A 64 1.93 0.34 -10.76
CA VAL A 64 2.33 1.50 -9.98
C VAL A 64 3.36 2.32 -10.78
N GLY A 65 3.06 3.50 -11.30
CA GLY A 65 1.75 4.13 -11.56
C GLY A 65 1.45 4.21 -13.07
N GLU A 66 0.99 5.36 -13.56
CA GLU A 66 0.85 5.63 -15.00
C GLU A 66 2.21 5.59 -15.72
N VAL A 67 3.23 6.13 -15.06
CA VAL A 67 4.64 5.93 -15.38
C VAL A 67 5.18 4.89 -14.40
N PRO A 68 5.87 3.84 -14.86
CA PRO A 68 6.42 2.81 -13.96
C PRO A 68 7.28 3.41 -12.86
N HIS A 69 6.96 3.06 -11.61
CA HIS A 69 7.74 3.43 -10.45
C HIS A 69 9.11 2.74 -10.49
N PRO A 70 10.19 3.38 -10.00
CA PRO A 70 11.48 2.71 -9.84
C PRO A 70 11.40 1.47 -8.94
N MET A 71 12.15 0.42 -9.25
CA MET A 71 12.21 -0.81 -8.44
C MET A 71 13.66 -1.11 -8.07
N GLU A 72 14.34 -0.11 -7.50
CA GLU A 72 15.75 -0.16 -7.12
C GLU A 72 15.93 -0.56 -5.65
N GLU A 73 17.09 -1.10 -5.29
CA GLU A 73 17.41 -1.57 -3.92
C GLU A 73 17.06 -0.56 -2.80
N LYS A 74 17.22 0.74 -3.07
CA LYS A 74 16.94 1.80 -2.10
C LYS A 74 15.59 2.49 -2.33
N HIS A 75 14.91 2.23 -3.44
CA HIS A 75 13.69 2.92 -3.82
C HIS A 75 12.79 2.01 -4.66
N TYR A 76 11.79 1.43 -4.01
CA TYR A 76 10.90 0.45 -4.63
C TYR A 76 9.53 0.44 -3.95
N ILE A 77 8.56 -0.17 -4.63
CA ILE A 77 7.25 -0.48 -4.09
C ILE A 77 7.37 -1.76 -3.26
N GLU A 78 7.07 -1.69 -1.97
CA GLU A 78 7.18 -2.85 -1.07
C GLU A 78 5.98 -3.79 -1.21
N TRP A 79 4.78 -3.25 -1.37
CA TRP A 79 3.58 -4.04 -1.64
C TRP A 79 2.51 -3.27 -2.39
N VAL A 80 1.65 -4.06 -3.06
CA VAL A 80 0.38 -3.63 -3.63
C VAL A 80 -0.74 -4.36 -2.90
N GLU A 81 -1.83 -3.67 -2.66
CA GLU A 81 -2.98 -4.19 -1.94
C GLU A 81 -4.30 -3.85 -2.64
N VAL A 82 -5.21 -4.82 -2.66
CA VAL A 82 -6.58 -4.67 -3.17
C VAL A 82 -7.56 -5.00 -2.05
N ILE A 83 -8.48 -4.09 -1.77
CA ILE A 83 -9.54 -4.24 -0.77
C ILE A 83 -10.88 -4.19 -1.49
N ASP A 84 -11.75 -5.16 -1.23
CA ASP A 84 -13.10 -5.17 -1.79
C ASP A 84 -14.17 -4.66 -0.82
N ASP A 85 -15.39 -4.49 -1.35
CA ASP A 85 -16.56 -4.02 -0.61
C ASP A 85 -17.04 -4.97 0.49
N LYS A 86 -16.59 -6.23 0.47
CA LYS A 86 -16.86 -7.25 1.50
C LYS A 86 -15.81 -7.24 2.60
N GLY A 87 -14.82 -6.35 2.52
CA GLY A 87 -13.74 -6.23 3.49
C GLY A 87 -12.66 -7.31 3.36
N ARG A 88 -12.57 -8.01 2.22
CA ARG A 88 -11.43 -8.88 1.91
C ARG A 88 -10.27 -8.00 1.45
N ALA A 89 -9.10 -8.20 2.06
CA ALA A 89 -7.85 -7.55 1.67
C ALA A 89 -6.90 -8.60 1.08
N TYR A 90 -6.31 -8.26 -0.06
CA TYR A 90 -5.36 -9.09 -0.79
C TYR A 90 -4.07 -8.30 -0.94
N ARG A 91 -2.95 -8.86 -0.51
CA ARG A 91 -1.64 -8.19 -0.57
C ARG A 91 -0.65 -9.00 -1.38
N ARG A 92 0.08 -8.31 -2.26
CA ARG A 92 1.25 -8.85 -2.95
C ARG A 92 2.46 -8.02 -2.55
N PHE A 93 3.44 -8.68 -1.92
CA PHE A 93 4.75 -8.09 -1.70
C PHE A 93 5.58 -8.15 -2.98
N LEU A 94 6.38 -7.12 -3.20
CA LEU A 94 7.34 -7.00 -4.29
C LEU A 94 8.74 -6.80 -3.71
N LYS A 95 9.75 -6.94 -4.56
CA LYS A 95 11.17 -6.71 -4.21
C LYS A 95 11.84 -5.86 -5.29
N PRO A 96 13.00 -5.25 -4.98
CA PRO A 96 13.83 -4.62 -6.01
C PRO A 96 14.06 -5.54 -7.22
N GLY A 97 14.01 -4.96 -8.42
CA GLY A 97 14.14 -5.65 -9.70
C GLY A 97 12.85 -6.28 -10.25
N ASP A 98 11.78 -6.41 -9.45
CA ASP A 98 10.47 -6.81 -9.98
C ASP A 98 9.87 -5.69 -10.85
N SER A 99 8.94 -6.02 -11.75
CA SER A 99 8.04 -5.01 -12.33
C SER A 99 7.17 -4.40 -11.22
N PRO A 100 6.89 -3.08 -11.23
CA PRO A 100 6.05 -2.42 -10.23
C PRO A 100 4.56 -2.70 -10.48
N GLU A 101 4.18 -3.98 -10.49
CA GLU A 101 2.83 -4.43 -10.78
C GLU A 101 2.47 -5.71 -10.01
N ALA A 102 1.17 -5.95 -9.81
CA ALA A 102 0.66 -7.13 -9.14
C ALA A 102 -0.67 -7.58 -9.74
N SER A 103 -0.78 -8.88 -9.99
CA SER A 103 -2.02 -9.52 -10.48
C SER A 103 -2.79 -10.16 -9.33
N PHE A 104 -4.10 -9.97 -9.34
CA PHE A 104 -5.02 -10.54 -8.36
C PHE A 104 -6.19 -11.22 -9.07
N ASN A 105 -6.44 -12.49 -8.73
CA ASN A 105 -7.62 -13.21 -9.23
C ASN A 105 -8.86 -12.79 -8.43
N ILE A 106 -9.32 -11.57 -8.68
CA ILE A 106 -10.47 -10.94 -8.03
C ILE A 106 -11.39 -10.41 -9.12
N SER A 107 -12.68 -10.69 -8.98
CA SER A 107 -13.74 -10.11 -9.78
C SER A 107 -14.58 -9.15 -8.93
N GLY A 108 -15.02 -8.05 -9.53
CA GLY A 108 -15.85 -7.07 -8.83
C GLY A 108 -15.70 -5.64 -9.32
N SER A 109 -16.38 -4.74 -8.62
CA SER A 109 -16.35 -3.30 -8.77
C SER A 109 -16.25 -2.65 -7.39
N GLY A 110 -15.86 -1.38 -7.32
CA GLY A 110 -15.69 -0.70 -6.03
C GLY A 110 -14.46 -1.19 -5.24
N LEU A 111 -13.46 -1.71 -5.95
CA LEU A 111 -12.19 -2.12 -5.35
C LEU A 111 -11.40 -0.87 -4.96
N THR A 112 -10.80 -0.89 -3.77
CA THR A 112 -9.79 0.08 -3.36
C THR A 112 -8.42 -0.52 -3.61
N VAL A 113 -7.56 0.23 -4.27
CA VAL A 113 -6.20 -0.23 -4.58
C VAL A 113 -5.20 0.69 -3.89
N ARG A 114 -4.28 0.10 -3.12
CA ARG A 114 -3.20 0.81 -2.44
C ARG A 114 -1.84 0.26 -2.83
N GLU A 115 -0.83 1.11 -2.72
CA GLU A 115 0.57 0.71 -2.79
C GLU A 115 1.37 1.40 -1.68
N TYR A 116 2.50 0.82 -1.31
CA TYR A 116 3.46 1.48 -0.43
C TYR A 116 4.85 1.55 -1.05
N CYS A 117 5.35 2.76 -1.24
CA CYS A 117 6.72 3.07 -1.60
C CYS A 117 7.56 3.25 -0.32
N ASN A 118 8.71 2.60 -0.26
CA ASN A 118 9.58 2.64 0.92
C ASN A 118 10.07 4.06 1.28
N ILE A 119 10.12 4.97 0.29
CA ILE A 119 10.48 6.39 0.46
C ILE A 119 9.23 7.28 0.53
N HIS A 120 8.31 7.13 -0.42
CA HIS A 120 7.20 8.09 -0.62
C HIS A 120 5.89 7.68 0.06
N GLY A 121 5.89 6.61 0.85
CA GLY A 121 4.77 6.25 1.72
C GLY A 121 3.61 5.59 0.98
N LEU A 122 2.41 5.76 1.54
CA LEU A 122 1.20 5.04 1.14
C LEU A 122 0.40 5.85 0.12
N TRP A 123 -0.03 5.19 -0.96
CA TRP A 123 -0.84 5.78 -2.01
C TRP A 123 -2.07 4.93 -2.33
N ARG A 124 -3.07 5.57 -2.91
CA ARG A 124 -4.33 4.95 -3.33
C ARG A 124 -4.81 5.49 -4.67
N GLY A 125 -5.34 4.59 -5.48
CA GLY A 125 -6.06 4.83 -6.73
C GLY A 125 -7.54 4.45 -6.67
#